data_AF-A0A2A9NWL0-F1
#
_entry.id   AF-A0A2A9NWL0-F1
#
_cell.length_a   1.000
_cell.length_b   1.000
_cell.length_c   1.000
_cell.angle_alpha   90.00
_cell.angle_beta   90.00
_cell.angle_gamma   90.00
#
_symmetry.space_group_name_H-M   'P 1'
#
loop_
_entity.id
_entity.type
_entity.pdbx_description
1 polymer ?
#
loop_
_entity_poly.entity_id
_entity_poly.type
_entity_poly.pdbx_seq_one_letter_code
_entity_poly.pdbx_strand_id
1 'polypeptide(L)'
;MGFTGLARWVNAPSSGLQMVTQNIVWNHNGVLKGRWFLSVRSYRSTLSQISGAQVSSERTMCALTMDENVFVLLEDPAAPTRADVLAAAPPGQELTYLQSPSHYRTTFLTLTPPNALEHLLAQLKARWISVRQGSGTQKGQTPGHQLTVDGHIFAIGTDWLVRVGNVMLASGAVKGMLLEAEYLPLPVLHSPITDGTSELLSNLLTSVLPNVSDAKTVAVTISDSQWEDVLWDREEEEKGAKRKERTGSEDIYMYGDEEKGGWKPGDWGGIDRDRRAAYLIMGALRSEGIL
;
A
#
# COMPACT_ATOMS: atom_id res chain seq x y z
N MET A 1 -1.77 -17.91 1.70
CA MET A 1 -1.99 -16.50 1.31
C MET A 1 -3.21 -15.97 2.11
N GLY A 2 -3.55 -14.68 2.06
CA GLY A 2 -4.56 -14.09 2.95
C GLY A 2 -5.23 -12.89 2.31
N PHE A 3 -6.53 -12.73 2.55
CA PHE A 3 -7.33 -11.65 1.98
C PHE A 3 -7.48 -10.54 3.01
N THR A 4 -7.06 -9.32 2.65
CA THR A 4 -7.03 -8.17 3.55
C THR A 4 -8.12 -7.16 3.19
N GLY A 5 -8.70 -6.56 4.22
CA GLY A 5 -9.71 -5.52 4.09
C GLY A 5 -9.41 -4.43 5.08
N LEU A 6 -9.55 -3.20 4.62
CA LEU A 6 -9.22 -2.02 5.39
C LEU A 6 -10.50 -1.21 5.64
N ALA A 7 -10.72 -0.81 6.88
CA ALA A 7 -11.74 0.12 7.27
C ALA A 7 -11.10 1.33 7.96
N ARG A 8 -11.71 2.48 7.72
CA ARG A 8 -11.26 3.77 8.18
C ARG A 8 -12.35 4.43 9.00
N TRP A 9 -12.10 4.68 10.29
CA TRP A 9 -13.02 5.41 11.15
C TRP A 9 -12.53 6.86 11.32
N VAL A 10 -13.07 7.75 10.48
CA VAL A 10 -12.55 9.10 10.25
C VAL A 10 -12.67 9.98 11.50
N ASN A 11 -13.81 9.93 12.16
CA ASN A 11 -14.11 10.71 13.37
C ASN A 11 -14.00 9.90 14.67
N ALA A 12 -13.13 8.88 14.70
CA ALA A 12 -12.94 8.10 15.91
C ALA A 12 -12.50 9.00 17.09
N PRO A 13 -13.10 8.86 18.28
CA PRO A 13 -12.68 9.62 19.46
C PRO A 13 -11.30 9.16 19.93
N SER A 14 -10.66 9.92 20.82
CA SER A 14 -9.36 9.54 21.40
C SER A 14 -9.42 8.21 22.18
N SER A 15 -10.59 7.86 22.71
CA SER A 15 -10.87 6.57 23.35
C SER A 15 -11.20 5.45 22.37
N GLY A 16 -11.29 5.72 21.07
CA GLY A 16 -11.75 4.77 20.04
C GLY A 16 -10.92 3.49 20.03
N LEU A 17 -9.60 3.59 20.14
CA LEU A 17 -8.71 2.43 20.21
C LEU A 17 -9.02 1.52 21.39
N GLN A 18 -9.31 2.09 22.56
CA GLN A 18 -9.69 1.32 23.75
C GLN A 18 -11.03 0.62 23.54
N MET A 19 -12.02 1.32 22.96
CA MET A 19 -13.35 0.76 22.69
C MET A 19 -13.28 -0.43 21.72
N VAL A 20 -12.54 -0.29 20.61
CA VAL A 20 -12.36 -1.37 19.64
C VAL A 20 -11.60 -2.53 20.26
N THR A 21 -10.51 -2.25 20.99
CA THR A 21 -9.72 -3.28 21.70
C THR A 21 -10.60 -4.09 22.63
N GLN A 22 -11.40 -3.43 23.47
CA GLN A 22 -12.31 -4.06 24.41
C GLN A 22 -13.37 -4.92 23.70
N ASN A 23 -13.94 -4.41 22.60
CA ASN A 23 -14.88 -5.17 21.78
C ASN A 23 -14.25 -6.44 21.19
N ILE A 24 -13.04 -6.34 20.65
CA ILE A 24 -12.29 -7.49 20.10
C ILE A 24 -12.05 -8.53 21.19
N VAL A 25 -11.56 -8.14 22.37
CA VAL A 25 -11.24 -9.09 23.43
C VAL A 25 -12.50 -9.74 24.01
N TRP A 26 -13.55 -8.96 24.26
CA TRP A 26 -14.73 -9.44 25.00
C TRP A 26 -15.78 -10.12 24.12
N ASN A 27 -16.05 -9.58 22.94
CA ASN A 27 -17.13 -10.08 22.08
C ASN A 27 -16.61 -11.01 20.99
N HIS A 28 -15.33 -10.89 20.61
CA HIS A 28 -14.73 -11.70 19.54
C HIS A 28 -13.68 -12.69 20.04
N ASN A 29 -13.48 -12.81 21.36
CA ASN A 29 -12.43 -13.66 21.97
C ASN A 29 -11.03 -13.39 21.39
N GLY A 30 -10.75 -12.14 21.04
CA GLY A 30 -9.49 -11.74 20.43
C GLY A 30 -8.32 -11.79 21.42
N VAL A 31 -7.19 -12.31 20.96
CA VAL A 31 -5.94 -12.40 21.73
C VAL A 31 -4.94 -11.39 21.19
N LEU A 32 -4.42 -10.51 22.06
CA LEU A 32 -3.38 -9.55 21.70
C LEU A 32 -2.09 -10.28 21.28
N LYS A 33 -1.59 -9.97 20.09
CA LYS A 33 -0.36 -10.55 19.51
C LYS A 33 0.83 -9.59 19.54
N GLY A 34 0.58 -8.29 19.47
CA GLY A 34 1.66 -7.31 19.48
C GLY A 34 1.20 -5.90 19.15
N ARG A 35 2.18 -5.04 18.89
CA ARG A 35 1.97 -3.65 18.48
C ARG A 35 1.90 -3.57 16.95
N TRP A 36 1.00 -2.74 16.46
CA TRP A 36 0.97 -2.33 15.06
C TRP A 36 1.49 -0.90 14.97
N PHE A 37 2.60 -0.70 14.25
CA PHE A 37 3.20 0.62 14.10
C PHE A 37 3.58 0.86 12.64
N LEU A 38 3.07 1.95 12.07
CA LEU A 38 3.39 2.39 10.71
C LEU A 38 3.87 3.83 10.74
N SER A 39 4.74 4.16 9.79
CA SER A 39 5.12 5.54 9.56
C SER A 39 4.89 5.93 8.10
N VAL A 40 4.32 7.11 7.87
CA VAL A 40 4.07 7.65 6.54
C VAL A 40 4.76 9.01 6.38
N ARG A 41 5.39 9.20 5.23
CA ARG A 41 6.06 10.44 4.82
C ARG A 41 5.63 10.82 3.41
N SER A 42 5.23 12.08 3.20
CA SER A 42 4.99 12.62 1.85
C SER A 42 6.16 13.48 1.41
N TYR A 43 6.42 13.47 0.11
CA TYR A 43 7.46 14.22 -0.59
C TYR A 43 6.88 14.87 -1.83
N ARG A 44 7.41 16.05 -2.18
CA ARG A 44 7.10 16.75 -3.42
C ARG A 44 8.36 17.10 -4.18
N SER A 45 8.29 17.07 -5.50
CA SER A 45 9.42 17.40 -6.36
C SER A 45 9.60 18.92 -6.48
N THR A 46 10.84 19.39 -6.43
CA THR A 46 11.17 20.81 -6.68
C THR A 46 11.64 21.10 -8.09
N LEU A 47 11.41 20.18 -9.03
CA LEU A 47 11.77 20.38 -10.44
C LEU A 47 11.03 21.56 -11.09
N SER A 48 9.80 21.87 -10.64
CA SER A 48 9.03 23.03 -11.10
C SER A 48 9.56 24.39 -10.60
N GLN A 49 10.46 24.39 -9.62
CA GLN A 49 11.03 25.61 -9.04
C GLN A 49 12.33 26.06 -9.74
N ILE A 50 12.71 25.40 -10.84
CA ILE A 50 13.90 25.75 -11.59
C ILE A 50 13.60 26.96 -12.48
N SER A 51 14.30 28.07 -12.22
CA SER A 51 14.23 29.25 -13.06
C SER A 51 14.51 28.90 -14.53
N GLY A 52 13.54 29.13 -15.41
CA GLY A 52 13.64 28.86 -16.85
C GLY A 52 13.04 27.54 -17.34
N ALA A 53 12.62 26.64 -16.44
CA ALA A 53 11.90 25.41 -16.80
C ALA A 53 10.45 25.47 -16.29
N GLN A 54 9.50 25.66 -17.20
CA GLN A 54 8.06 25.56 -16.89
C GLN A 54 7.66 24.07 -16.85
N VAL A 55 7.96 23.38 -15.75
CA VAL A 55 7.39 22.05 -15.51
C VAL A 55 5.97 22.25 -14.98
N SER A 56 4.98 21.99 -15.84
CA SER A 56 3.56 22.29 -15.59
C SER A 56 2.92 21.48 -14.46
N SER A 57 3.56 20.40 -13.99
CA SER A 57 2.93 19.47 -13.06
C SER A 57 3.91 18.97 -12.00
N GLU A 58 3.51 19.10 -10.74
CA GLU A 58 4.31 18.70 -9.58
C GLU A 58 4.20 17.20 -9.35
N ARG A 59 5.34 16.51 -9.26
CA ARG A 59 5.41 15.09 -8.91
C ARG A 59 5.30 14.92 -7.40
N THR A 60 4.58 13.88 -6.96
CA THR A 60 4.42 13.56 -5.54
C THR A 60 4.94 12.16 -5.26
N MET A 61 5.43 11.94 -4.05
CA MET A 61 5.88 10.63 -3.59
C MET A 61 5.44 10.42 -2.14
N CYS A 62 4.91 9.25 -1.84
CA CYS A 62 4.53 8.82 -0.50
C CYS A 62 5.34 7.59 -0.13
N ALA A 63 5.88 7.55 1.09
CA ALA A 63 6.60 6.42 1.63
C ALA A 63 5.93 5.94 2.91
N LEU A 64 5.58 4.65 2.95
CA LEU A 64 5.03 3.97 4.12
C LEU A 64 6.05 2.94 4.62
N THR A 65 6.53 3.12 5.84
CA THR A 65 7.40 2.16 6.53
C THR A 65 6.56 1.23 7.39
N MET A 66 6.73 -0.07 7.18
CA MET A 66 6.12 -1.15 7.95
C MET A 66 7.20 -2.20 8.24
N ASP A 67 7.51 -2.34 9.53
CA ASP A 67 8.63 -3.16 10.01
C ASP A 67 9.95 -2.80 9.29
N GLU A 68 10.55 -3.75 8.56
CA GLU A 68 11.81 -3.57 7.83
C GLU A 68 11.62 -3.06 6.39
N ASN A 69 10.38 -2.99 5.91
CA ASN A 69 10.04 -2.65 4.54
C ASN A 69 9.56 -1.20 4.42
N VAL A 70 9.95 -0.54 3.33
CA VAL A 70 9.47 0.79 2.95
C VAL A 70 8.80 0.69 1.58
N PHE A 71 7.51 0.99 1.55
CA PHE A 71 6.70 1.00 0.34
C PHE A 71 6.56 2.42 -0.18
N VAL A 72 6.99 2.66 -1.42
CA VAL A 72 7.08 3.99 -2.01
C VAL A 72 6.15 4.10 -3.20
N LEU A 73 5.12 4.93 -3.09
CA LEU A 73 4.23 5.30 -4.18
C LEU A 73 4.67 6.63 -4.77
N LEU A 74 5.17 6.62 -6.01
CA LEU A 74 5.50 7.80 -6.79
C LEU A 74 4.41 8.07 -7.82
N GLU A 75 4.06 9.34 -7.96
CA GLU A 75 3.15 9.79 -8.99
C GLU A 75 3.72 10.93 -9.84
N ASP A 76 3.70 10.71 -11.15
CA ASP A 76 3.98 11.71 -12.18
C ASP A 76 2.72 12.02 -12.99
N PRO A 77 2.01 13.12 -12.72
CA PRO A 77 0.82 13.51 -13.49
C PRO A 77 1.10 13.79 -14.97
N ALA A 78 2.35 14.06 -15.37
CA ALA A 78 2.71 14.28 -16.78
C ALA A 78 2.84 12.97 -17.58
N ALA A 79 2.98 11.82 -16.90
CA ALA A 79 3.07 10.53 -17.56
C ALA A 79 1.67 9.96 -17.85
N PRO A 80 1.52 9.17 -18.94
CA PRO A 80 0.26 8.54 -19.27
C PRO A 80 -0.09 7.44 -18.27
N THR A 81 -1.38 7.14 -18.13
CA THR A 81 -1.80 5.91 -17.45
C THR A 81 -1.73 4.73 -18.41
N ARG A 82 -1.68 3.50 -17.89
CA ARG A 82 -1.70 2.29 -18.71
C ARG A 82 -2.97 2.21 -19.55
N ALA A 83 -4.12 2.55 -18.95
CA ALA A 83 -5.40 2.61 -19.65
C ALA A 83 -5.37 3.59 -20.82
N ASP A 84 -4.73 4.76 -20.68
CA ASP A 84 -4.59 5.74 -21.77
C ASP A 84 -3.77 5.15 -22.94
N VAL A 85 -2.69 4.44 -22.62
CA VAL A 85 -1.82 3.82 -23.64
C VAL A 85 -2.53 2.68 -24.37
N LEU A 86 -3.27 1.84 -23.64
CA LEU A 86 -4.05 0.74 -24.22
C LEU A 86 -5.22 1.26 -25.05
N ALA A 87 -5.90 2.31 -24.61
CA ALA A 87 -6.98 2.94 -25.38
C ALA A 87 -6.49 3.58 -26.69
N ALA A 88 -5.23 4.04 -26.71
CA ALA A 88 -4.59 4.57 -27.91
C ALA A 88 -3.98 3.49 -28.83
N ALA A 89 -3.90 2.23 -28.37
CA ALA A 89 -3.30 1.15 -29.13
C ALA A 89 -4.26 0.62 -30.22
N PRO A 90 -3.79 0.45 -31.47
CA PRO A 90 -4.53 -0.32 -32.47
C PRO A 90 -4.75 -1.77 -32.00
N PRO A 91 -5.88 -2.41 -32.37
CA PRO A 91 -6.14 -3.80 -32.02
C PRO A 91 -5.00 -4.72 -32.46
N GLY A 92 -4.46 -5.52 -31.53
CA GLY A 92 -3.35 -6.44 -31.77
C GLY A 92 -1.94 -5.83 -31.67
N GLN A 93 -1.82 -4.55 -31.31
CA GLN A 93 -0.53 -3.87 -31.07
C GLN A 93 -0.35 -3.38 -29.63
N GLU A 94 -1.18 -3.86 -28.71
CA GLU A 94 -1.24 -3.40 -27.32
C GLU A 94 0.12 -3.54 -26.61
N LEU A 95 0.80 -4.67 -26.81
CA LEU A 95 2.12 -4.94 -26.20
C LEU A 95 3.20 -3.97 -26.67
N THR A 96 3.18 -3.56 -27.95
CA THR A 96 4.15 -2.61 -28.48
C THR A 96 3.90 -1.21 -27.92
N TYR A 97 2.63 -0.82 -27.78
CA TYR A 97 2.26 0.47 -27.22
C TYR A 97 2.59 0.57 -25.73
N LEU A 98 2.42 -0.52 -24.98
CA LEU A 98 2.82 -0.61 -23.58
C LEU A 98 4.33 -0.37 -23.36
N GLN A 99 5.17 -0.60 -24.37
CA GLN A 99 6.61 -0.35 -24.29
C GLN A 99 7.00 1.08 -24.67
N SER A 100 6.07 1.89 -25.18
CA SER A 100 6.36 3.23 -25.71
C SER A 100 6.70 4.29 -24.64
N PRO A 101 6.03 4.35 -23.47
CA PRO A 101 6.39 5.33 -22.45
C PRO A 101 7.66 4.92 -21.69
N SER A 102 8.46 5.90 -21.28
CA SER A 102 9.62 5.65 -20.42
C SER A 102 9.23 5.26 -18.99
N HIS A 103 8.04 5.69 -18.55
CA HIS A 103 7.42 5.35 -17.28
C HIS A 103 5.92 5.69 -17.33
N TYR A 104 5.18 5.20 -16.35
CA TYR A 104 3.76 5.44 -16.18
C TYR A 104 3.47 6.41 -15.05
N ARG A 105 2.24 6.94 -15.02
CA ARG A 105 1.79 7.88 -13.99
C ARG A 105 2.08 7.42 -12.58
N THR A 106 1.85 6.16 -12.26
CA THR A 106 2.05 5.59 -10.93
C THR A 106 3.20 4.61 -10.95
N THR A 107 4.07 4.67 -9.96
CA THR A 107 5.14 3.68 -9.75
C THR A 107 5.16 3.29 -8.28
N PHE A 108 5.11 1.98 -7.99
CA PHE A 108 5.05 1.48 -6.63
C PHE A 108 6.22 0.54 -6.33
N LEU A 109 7.14 1.00 -5.49
CA LEU A 109 8.42 0.35 -5.21
C LEU A 109 8.47 -0.16 -3.77
N THR A 110 9.24 -1.22 -3.55
CA THR A 110 9.58 -1.70 -2.21
C THR A 110 11.07 -1.53 -1.97
N LEU A 111 11.44 -0.95 -0.83
CA LEU A 111 12.82 -0.70 -0.43
C LEU A 111 13.06 -1.31 0.96
N THR A 112 14.29 -1.78 1.18
CA THR A 112 14.80 -2.29 2.46
C THR A 112 16.26 -1.88 2.58
N PRO A 113 16.77 -1.48 3.76
CA PRO A 113 16.12 -1.41 5.08
C PRO A 113 15.33 -0.09 5.30
N PRO A 114 14.73 0.14 6.49
CA PRO A 114 14.14 1.43 6.82
C PRO A 114 15.14 2.58 6.64
N ASN A 115 14.65 3.73 6.16
CA ASN A 115 15.44 4.90 5.75
C ASN A 115 16.26 4.77 4.46
N ALA A 116 16.18 3.64 3.73
CA ALA A 116 16.89 3.47 2.46
C ALA A 116 16.53 4.56 1.43
N LEU A 117 15.26 4.98 1.40
CA LEU A 117 14.80 6.05 0.51
C LEU A 117 15.55 7.36 0.79
N GLU A 118 15.64 7.77 2.05
CA GLU A 118 16.26 9.03 2.46
C GLU A 118 17.76 9.01 2.17
N HIS A 119 18.43 7.87 2.40
CA HIS A 119 19.81 7.69 2.02
C HIS A 119 20.01 7.81 0.50
N LEU A 120 19.14 7.18 -0.29
CA LEU A 120 19.17 7.28 -1.75
C LEU A 120 18.94 8.71 -2.24
N LEU A 121 17.92 9.39 -1.71
CA LEU A 121 17.61 10.79 -2.05
C LEU A 121 18.78 11.72 -1.70
N ALA A 122 19.42 11.51 -0.54
CA ALA A 122 20.58 12.28 -0.13
C ALA A 122 21.80 12.04 -1.04
N GLN A 123 22.10 10.77 -1.36
CA GLN A 123 23.22 10.40 -2.23
C GLN A 123 23.08 10.97 -3.64
N LEU A 124 21.87 10.87 -4.22
CA LEU A 124 21.56 11.41 -5.54
C LEU A 124 21.43 12.94 -5.56
N LYS A 125 21.47 13.60 -4.39
CA LYS A 125 21.12 15.01 -4.22
C LYS A 125 19.77 15.30 -4.90
N ALA A 126 18.84 14.37 -4.74
CA ALA A 126 17.59 14.37 -5.47
C ALA A 126 16.72 15.55 -5.03
N ARG A 127 15.98 16.11 -5.98
CA ARG A 127 15.15 17.31 -5.78
C ARG A 127 13.77 16.95 -5.22
N TRP A 128 13.77 16.37 -4.03
CA TRP A 128 12.57 16.01 -3.30
C TRP A 128 12.59 16.66 -1.92
N ILE A 129 11.49 17.29 -1.54
CA ILE A 129 11.32 17.90 -0.23
C ILE A 129 10.18 17.20 0.48
N SER A 130 10.41 16.79 1.73
CA SER A 130 9.35 16.26 2.57
C SER A 130 8.28 17.33 2.83
N VAL A 131 7.02 16.98 2.60
CA VAL A 131 5.88 17.87 2.82
C VAL A 131 5.61 17.94 4.31
N ARG A 132 5.81 19.12 4.91
CA ARG A 132 5.40 19.37 6.30
C ARG A 132 3.94 19.77 6.30
N GLN A 133 3.08 19.00 6.93
CA GLN A 133 1.72 19.45 7.23
C GLN A 133 1.74 20.43 8.41
N GLY A 134 1.36 21.68 8.14
CA GLY A 134 0.93 22.62 9.17
C GLY A 134 1.82 23.85 9.36
N SER A 135 1.15 25.01 9.27
CA SER A 135 1.60 26.36 9.58
C SER A 135 2.35 26.46 10.91
N GLY A 136 3.62 26.85 10.86
CA GLY A 136 4.38 27.15 12.06
C GLY A 136 5.86 27.36 11.75
N THR A 137 6.33 28.59 11.92
CA THR A 137 7.74 28.96 11.89
C THR A 137 8.49 28.28 13.03
N GLN A 138 9.02 27.08 12.81
CA GLN A 138 10.07 26.53 13.70
C GLN A 138 11.20 25.86 12.90
N LYS A 139 12.37 26.51 12.98
CA LYS A 139 13.69 25.98 12.66
C LYS A 139 14.01 24.88 13.68
N GLY A 140 13.87 23.64 13.27
CA GLY A 140 14.29 22.47 14.04
C GLY A 140 14.37 21.28 13.10
N GLN A 141 15.59 20.82 12.83
CA GLN A 141 15.89 19.68 11.97
C GLN A 141 15.70 18.39 12.75
N THR A 142 14.54 17.77 12.59
CA THR A 142 14.38 16.33 12.81
C THR A 142 13.61 15.81 11.60
N PRO A 143 14.01 14.71 10.94
CA PRO A 143 13.26 14.10 9.86
C PRO A 143 12.04 13.38 10.46
N GLY A 144 11.09 14.18 10.94
CA GLY A 144 9.92 13.72 11.66
C GLY A 144 8.89 13.18 10.69
N HIS A 145 8.49 11.92 10.89
CA HIS A 145 7.33 11.30 10.26
C HIS A 145 6.16 12.28 10.20
N GLN A 146 5.54 12.43 9.02
CA GLN A 146 4.41 13.34 8.83
C GLN A 146 3.16 12.77 9.50
N LEU A 147 3.02 11.44 9.45
CA LEU A 147 1.92 10.69 10.00
C LEU A 147 2.44 9.35 10.55
N THR A 148 1.88 8.91 11.67
CA THR A 148 2.11 7.58 12.22
C THR A 148 0.80 6.88 12.49
N VAL A 149 0.80 5.56 12.39
CA VAL A 149 -0.29 4.71 12.86
C VAL A 149 0.22 3.93 14.04
N ASP A 150 -0.45 4.02 15.19
CA ASP A 150 -0.04 3.31 16.40
C ASP A 150 -1.22 2.57 17.01
N GLY A 151 -1.04 1.28 17.26
CA GLY A 151 -2.02 0.45 17.91
C GLY A 151 -1.59 -1.00 18.07
N HIS A 152 -2.52 -1.93 17.84
CA HIS A 152 -2.41 -3.31 18.29
C HIS A 152 -2.81 -4.31 17.22
N ILE A 153 -2.21 -5.49 17.30
CA ILE A 153 -2.54 -6.65 16.47
C ILE A 153 -3.23 -7.69 17.36
N PHE A 154 -4.39 -8.17 16.94
CA PHE A 154 -5.15 -9.23 17.59
C PHE A 154 -5.26 -10.43 16.67
N ALA A 155 -5.31 -11.62 17.26
CA ALA A 155 -5.78 -12.82 16.58
C ALA A 155 -7.18 -13.19 17.09
N ILE A 156 -8.11 -13.48 16.18
CA ILE A 156 -9.46 -13.95 16.52
C ILE A 156 -9.58 -15.40 16.01
N GLY A 157 -9.74 -16.35 16.94
CA GLY A 157 -9.68 -17.78 16.60
C GLY A 157 -8.35 -18.18 15.96
N THR A 158 -8.40 -19.05 14.95
CA THR A 158 -7.23 -19.52 14.18
C THR A 158 -7.05 -18.80 12.85
N ASP A 159 -8.07 -18.07 12.42
CA ASP A 159 -8.25 -17.71 11.01
C ASP A 159 -8.21 -16.20 10.76
N TRP A 160 -8.09 -15.38 11.81
CA TRP A 160 -8.17 -13.93 11.68
C TRP A 160 -7.02 -13.23 12.37
N LEU A 161 -6.41 -12.28 11.66
CA LEU A 161 -5.60 -11.23 12.23
C LEU A 161 -6.31 -9.89 12.04
N VAL A 162 -6.43 -9.13 13.12
CA VAL A 162 -7.06 -7.81 13.12
C VAL A 162 -6.08 -6.80 13.67
N ARG A 163 -5.72 -5.80 12.87
CA ARG A 163 -4.85 -4.69 13.24
C ARG A 163 -5.70 -3.44 13.42
N VAL A 164 -5.54 -2.74 14.54
CA VAL A 164 -6.30 -1.53 14.84
C VAL A 164 -5.36 -0.47 15.37
N GLY A 165 -5.44 0.75 14.86
CA GLY A 165 -4.50 1.80 15.21
C GLY A 165 -5.05 3.21 15.03
N ASN A 166 -4.57 4.12 15.87
CA ASN A 166 -4.86 5.54 15.76
C ASN A 166 -3.96 6.16 14.68
N VAL A 167 -4.55 6.95 13.80
CA VAL A 167 -3.83 7.78 12.84
C VAL A 167 -3.44 9.07 13.54
N MET A 168 -2.14 9.30 13.72
CA MET A 168 -1.60 10.46 14.43
C MET A 168 -0.78 11.32 13.47
N LEU A 169 -1.02 12.63 13.50
CA LEU A 169 -0.16 13.59 12.82
C LEU A 169 1.12 13.84 13.61
N ALA A 170 2.14 14.40 12.95
CA ALA A 170 3.36 14.87 13.60
C ALA A 170 3.12 15.83 14.79
N SER A 171 1.98 16.54 14.80
CA SER A 171 1.56 17.41 15.91
C SER A 171 1.04 16.67 17.14
N GLY A 172 0.92 15.33 17.08
CA GLY A 172 0.28 14.50 18.11
C GLY A 172 -1.25 14.48 18.02
N ALA A 173 -1.86 15.23 17.09
CA ALA A 173 -3.30 15.22 16.91
C ALA A 173 -3.76 13.88 16.29
N VAL A 174 -4.76 13.24 16.91
CA VAL A 174 -5.41 12.03 16.39
C VAL A 174 -6.37 12.42 15.28
N LYS A 175 -6.19 11.85 14.10
CA LYS A 175 -7.03 12.01 12.90
C LYS A 175 -7.90 10.77 12.66
N GLY A 176 -8.40 10.15 13.73
CA GLY A 176 -9.24 8.95 13.67
C GLY A 176 -8.44 7.65 13.71
N MET A 177 -9.04 6.56 13.21
CA MET A 177 -8.46 5.21 13.28
C MET A 177 -8.44 4.46 11.94
N LEU A 178 -7.51 3.52 11.83
CA LEU A 178 -7.46 2.48 10.82
C LEU A 178 -7.70 1.11 11.45
N LEU A 179 -8.42 0.26 10.72
CA LEU A 179 -8.68 -1.12 11.08
C LEU A 179 -8.40 -1.98 9.85
N GLU A 180 -7.56 -2.99 10.00
CA GLU A 180 -7.24 -3.95 8.95
C GLU A 180 -7.63 -5.34 9.44
N ALA A 181 -8.37 -6.08 8.64
CA ALA A 181 -8.70 -7.48 8.89
C ALA A 181 -8.07 -8.35 7.80
N GLU A 182 -7.37 -9.39 8.22
CA GLU A 182 -6.72 -10.37 7.37
C GLU A 182 -7.28 -11.76 7.68
N TYR A 183 -7.84 -12.43 6.68
CA TYR A 183 -8.28 -13.81 6.80
C TYR A 183 -7.13 -14.77 6.44
N LEU A 184 -6.80 -15.66 7.36
CA LEU A 184 -5.85 -16.77 7.25
C LEU A 184 -6.63 -18.10 7.27
N PRO A 185 -6.18 -19.19 6.63
CA PRO A 185 -5.00 -19.34 5.78
C PRO A 185 -5.35 -19.26 4.28
N LEU A 186 -6.41 -18.54 3.90
CA LEU A 186 -6.95 -18.65 2.54
C LEU A 186 -6.09 -17.95 1.51
N PRO A 187 -5.53 -18.73 0.57
CA PRO A 187 -4.47 -18.23 -0.23
C PRO A 187 -5.00 -17.17 -1.23
N VAL A 188 -6.12 -17.37 -1.92
CA VAL A 188 -6.86 -16.25 -2.55
C VAL A 188 -8.33 -16.36 -2.16
N LEU A 189 -8.91 -15.29 -1.64
CA LEU A 189 -10.35 -15.08 -1.75
C LEU A 189 -10.56 -14.28 -3.03
N HIS A 190 -11.14 -14.91 -4.04
CA HIS A 190 -11.68 -14.16 -5.17
C HIS A 190 -12.86 -13.37 -4.61
N SER A 191 -12.79 -12.03 -4.63
CA SER A 191 -13.97 -11.24 -4.37
C SER A 191 -15.01 -11.62 -5.42
N PRO A 192 -16.22 -12.05 -5.05
CA PRO A 192 -17.27 -12.33 -6.02
C PRO A 192 -17.80 -11.06 -6.70
N ILE A 193 -17.36 -9.88 -6.24
CA ILE A 193 -17.85 -8.57 -6.65
C ILE A 193 -16.72 -7.83 -7.36
N THR A 194 -17.03 -7.18 -8.48
CA THR A 194 -16.08 -6.41 -9.31
C THR A 194 -15.32 -5.32 -8.54
N ASP A 195 -15.88 -4.86 -7.42
CA ASP A 195 -15.36 -3.76 -6.61
C ASP A 195 -14.29 -4.20 -5.58
N GLY A 196 -13.95 -5.50 -5.55
CA GLY A 196 -12.93 -6.06 -4.66
C GLY A 196 -13.35 -6.14 -3.19
N THR A 197 -14.62 -5.88 -2.87
CA THR A 197 -15.20 -6.02 -1.53
C THR A 197 -15.49 -7.49 -1.22
N SER A 198 -15.15 -7.96 -0.02
CA SER A 198 -15.62 -9.26 0.48
C SER A 198 -16.62 -9.02 1.58
N GLU A 199 -17.84 -9.53 1.41
CA GLU A 199 -18.89 -9.45 2.44
C GLU A 199 -18.39 -10.00 3.78
N LEU A 200 -17.57 -11.05 3.76
CA LEU A 200 -16.98 -11.63 4.97
C LEU A 200 -16.12 -10.61 5.73
N LEU A 201 -15.22 -9.91 5.02
CA LEU A 201 -14.37 -8.89 5.63
C LEU A 201 -15.17 -7.69 6.09
N SER A 202 -16.11 -7.22 5.26
CA SER A 202 -16.98 -6.10 5.60
C SER A 202 -17.78 -6.41 6.86
N ASN A 203 -18.39 -7.59 6.95
CA ASN A 203 -19.14 -8.01 8.13
C ASN A 203 -18.26 -8.09 9.37
N LEU A 204 -17.04 -8.64 9.25
CA LEU A 204 -16.11 -8.69 10.38
C LEU A 204 -15.70 -7.28 10.82
N LEU A 205 -15.25 -6.42 9.91
CA LEU A 205 -14.83 -5.05 10.21
C LEU A 205 -15.97 -4.24 10.85
N THR A 206 -17.19 -4.37 10.33
CA THR A 206 -18.38 -3.76 10.93
C THR A 206 -18.68 -4.31 12.32
N SER A 207 -18.50 -5.62 12.56
CA SER A 207 -18.75 -6.22 13.87
C SER A 207 -17.69 -5.88 14.93
N VAL A 208 -16.47 -5.55 14.49
CA VAL A 208 -15.34 -5.13 15.34
C VAL A 208 -15.48 -3.66 15.75
N LEU A 209 -16.11 -2.84 14.92
CA LEU A 209 -16.40 -1.45 15.24
C LEU A 209 -17.48 -1.36 16.33
N PRO A 210 -17.28 -0.56 17.40
CA PRO A 210 -18.31 -0.36 18.41
C PRO A 210 -19.52 0.36 17.80
N ASN A 211 -20.71 0.03 18.28
CA ASN A 211 -21.95 0.66 17.84
C ASN A 211 -22.04 2.10 18.40
N VAL A 212 -21.49 3.06 17.66
CA VAL A 212 -21.47 4.49 18.01
C VAL A 212 -22.35 5.25 17.02
N SER A 213 -23.31 6.03 17.54
CA SER A 213 -24.40 6.66 16.78
C SER A 213 -24.01 7.77 15.79
N ASP A 214 -22.72 8.06 15.62
CA ASP A 214 -22.19 9.02 14.63
C ASP A 214 -20.86 8.53 14.02
N ALA A 215 -20.61 7.22 14.00
CA ALA A 215 -19.36 6.69 13.45
C ALA A 215 -19.30 6.86 11.92
N LYS A 216 -18.39 7.71 11.44
CA LYS A 216 -18.07 7.85 10.01
C LYS A 216 -17.03 6.80 9.63
N THR A 217 -17.52 5.65 9.20
CA THR A 217 -16.70 4.50 8.81
C THR A 217 -16.72 4.33 7.30
N VAL A 218 -15.55 4.17 6.71
CA VAL A 218 -15.36 4.01 5.26
C VAL A 218 -14.62 2.70 5.04
N ALA A 219 -15.22 1.79 4.28
CA ALA A 219 -14.52 0.62 3.78
C ALA A 219 -13.61 1.04 2.63
N VAL A 220 -12.35 0.60 2.67
CA VAL A 220 -11.35 0.89 1.65
C VAL A 220 -11.09 -0.41 0.89
N THR A 221 -11.49 -0.43 -0.37
CA THR A 221 -11.26 -1.57 -1.26
C THR A 221 -10.52 -1.15 -2.51
N ILE A 222 -9.86 -2.11 -3.11
CA ILE A 222 -9.21 -1.99 -4.41
C ILE A 222 -9.66 -3.15 -5.27
N SER A 223 -10.05 -2.86 -6.51
CA SER A 223 -10.31 -3.90 -7.50
C SER A 223 -9.00 -4.58 -7.91
N ASP A 224 -9.06 -5.86 -8.28
CA ASP A 224 -7.85 -6.58 -8.67
C ASP A 224 -7.23 -6.01 -9.96
N SER A 225 -8.03 -5.41 -10.86
CA SER A 225 -7.52 -4.71 -12.05
C SER A 225 -6.70 -3.46 -11.71
N GLN A 226 -7.16 -2.64 -10.76
CA GLN A 226 -6.39 -1.51 -10.25
C GLN A 226 -5.10 -1.96 -9.59
N TRP A 227 -5.12 -3.11 -8.93
CA TRP A 227 -3.93 -3.67 -8.29
C TRP A 227 -2.91 -4.20 -9.30
N GLU A 228 -3.38 -4.91 -10.34
CA GLU A 228 -2.54 -5.38 -11.45
C GLU A 228 -1.84 -4.23 -12.18
N ASP A 229 -2.52 -3.09 -12.36
CA ASP A 229 -1.92 -1.90 -12.96
C ASP A 229 -0.79 -1.30 -12.12
N VAL A 230 -0.88 -1.41 -10.79
CA VAL A 230 0.13 -0.91 -9.85
C VAL A 230 1.34 -1.85 -9.77
N LEU A 231 1.09 -3.15 -9.86
CA LEU A 231 2.13 -4.19 -9.78
C LEU A 231 2.90 -4.38 -11.08
N TRP A 232 2.42 -3.79 -12.18
CA TRP A 232 3.02 -4.01 -13.48
C TRP A 232 4.46 -3.48 -13.54
N ASP A 233 5.41 -4.42 -13.62
CA ASP A 233 6.83 -4.14 -13.82
C ASP A 233 7.24 -4.51 -15.24
N ARG A 234 7.57 -3.48 -16.03
CA ARG A 234 8.08 -3.63 -17.40
C ARG A 234 9.31 -4.55 -17.46
N GLU A 235 10.18 -4.49 -16.46
CA GLU A 235 11.43 -5.26 -16.45
C GLU A 235 11.17 -6.76 -16.22
N GLU A 236 10.15 -7.10 -15.43
CA GLU A 236 9.73 -8.50 -15.24
C GLU A 236 9.04 -9.08 -16.47
N GLU A 237 8.19 -8.32 -17.17
CA GLU A 237 7.59 -8.79 -18.42
C GLU A 237 8.63 -8.97 -19.54
N GLU A 238 9.59 -8.05 -19.67
CA GLU A 238 10.69 -8.20 -20.64
C GLU A 238 11.58 -9.41 -20.30
N LYS A 239 11.83 -9.70 -19.02
CA LYS A 239 12.52 -10.92 -18.58
C LYS A 239 11.69 -12.18 -18.86
N GLY A 240 10.38 -12.12 -18.65
CA GLY A 240 9.43 -13.21 -18.93
C GLY A 240 9.32 -13.53 -20.43
N ALA A 241 9.29 -12.51 -21.29
CA ALA A 241 9.30 -12.66 -22.74
C ALA A 241 10.61 -13.30 -23.24
N LYS A 242 11.76 -12.81 -22.76
CA LYS A 242 13.07 -13.42 -23.06
C LYS A 242 13.20 -14.86 -22.55
N ARG A 243 12.56 -15.20 -21.43
CA ARG A 243 12.53 -16.56 -20.88
C ARG A 243 11.62 -17.47 -21.72
N LYS A 244 10.45 -16.99 -22.16
CA LYS A 244 9.53 -17.72 -23.06
C LYS A 244 10.14 -17.97 -24.44
N GLU A 245 10.87 -17.00 -24.99
CA GLU A 245 11.65 -17.19 -26.23
C GLU A 245 12.73 -18.27 -26.08
N ARG A 246 13.40 -18.36 -24.92
CA ARG A 246 14.42 -19.40 -24.67
C ARG A 246 13.85 -20.79 -24.46
N THR A 247 12.67 -20.91 -23.83
CA THR A 247 11.99 -22.21 -23.62
C THR A 247 11.27 -22.73 -24.87
N GLY A 248 11.09 -21.91 -25.90
CA GLY A 248 10.51 -22.33 -27.17
C GLY A 248 11.46 -23.14 -28.05
N SER A 249 12.76 -23.21 -27.71
CA SER A 249 13.77 -23.81 -28.58
C SER A 249 14.48 -25.06 -28.09
N GLU A 250 14.52 -25.42 -26.79
CA GLU A 250 15.15 -26.67 -26.33
C GLU A 250 15.02 -26.81 -24.79
N ASP A 251 14.17 -27.73 -24.29
CA ASP A 251 14.56 -28.70 -23.24
C ASP A 251 13.42 -29.68 -22.90
N ILE A 252 13.52 -30.90 -23.42
CA ILE A 252 12.61 -32.04 -23.20
C ILE A 252 13.14 -32.99 -22.11
N TYR A 253 14.21 -32.60 -21.39
CA TYR A 253 14.82 -33.44 -20.35
C TYR A 253 15.19 -32.65 -19.08
N MET A 254 14.22 -32.44 -18.18
CA MET A 254 14.53 -32.29 -16.75
C MET A 254 13.57 -33.14 -15.93
N TYR A 255 14.04 -34.34 -15.57
CA TYR A 255 13.47 -35.17 -14.51
C TYR A 255 14.35 -35.04 -13.27
N GLY A 256 13.71 -34.77 -12.13
CA GLY A 256 14.21 -35.14 -10.80
C GLY A 256 15.17 -34.16 -10.13
N ASP A 257 14.61 -33.23 -9.36
CA ASP A 257 15.11 -32.99 -8.00
C ASP A 257 13.92 -32.65 -7.09
N GLU A 258 13.52 -33.63 -6.27
CA GLU A 258 12.66 -33.39 -5.12
C GLU A 258 13.55 -32.83 -4.01
N GLU A 259 13.55 -31.51 -3.79
CA GLU A 259 13.86 -30.99 -2.46
C GLU A 259 13.30 -29.57 -2.22
N LYS A 260 12.53 -29.49 -1.13
CA LYS A 260 12.03 -28.30 -0.39
C LYS A 260 10.88 -27.54 -1.04
N GLY A 261 9.82 -27.34 -0.24
CA GLY A 261 8.63 -26.55 -0.56
C GLY A 261 8.97 -25.11 -0.90
N GLY A 262 9.43 -24.89 -2.13
CA GLY A 262 9.68 -23.59 -2.70
C GLY A 262 8.36 -22.84 -2.86
N TRP A 263 8.37 -21.59 -2.41
CA TRP A 263 7.29 -20.64 -2.64
C TRP A 263 6.93 -20.62 -4.13
N LYS A 264 5.65 -20.83 -4.44
CA LYS A 264 5.20 -20.76 -5.82
C LYS A 264 5.11 -19.29 -6.23
N PRO A 265 5.49 -18.93 -7.47
CA PRO A 265 5.12 -17.63 -8.03
C PRO A 265 3.59 -17.45 -7.92
N GLY A 266 3.14 -16.47 -7.14
CA GLY A 266 1.73 -16.28 -6.78
C GLY A 266 1.35 -16.62 -5.33
N ASP A 267 2.27 -17.14 -4.51
CA ASP A 267 2.06 -17.25 -3.06
C ASP A 267 2.23 -15.86 -2.40
N TRP A 268 1.12 -15.17 -2.11
CA TRP A 268 1.08 -13.88 -1.40
C TRP A 268 1.43 -14.02 0.11
N GLY A 269 2.65 -14.44 0.40
CA GLY A 269 3.25 -14.45 1.73
C GLY A 269 4.35 -13.39 1.84
N GLY A 270 4.52 -12.81 3.03
CA GLY A 270 5.60 -11.85 3.28
C GLY A 270 5.36 -10.49 2.59
N ILE A 271 6.33 -10.06 1.78
CA ILE A 271 6.45 -8.68 1.30
C ILE A 271 5.30 -8.25 0.38
N ASP A 272 4.77 -9.13 -0.48
CA ASP A 272 3.69 -8.76 -1.41
C ASP A 272 2.34 -8.52 -0.73
N ARG A 273 2.06 -9.26 0.36
CA ARG A 273 0.91 -8.98 1.23
C ARG A 273 1.04 -7.60 1.84
N ASP A 274 2.21 -7.34 2.40
CA ASP A 274 2.55 -6.07 3.05
C ASP A 274 2.50 -4.91 2.04
N ARG A 275 2.88 -5.16 0.78
CA ARG A 275 2.79 -4.24 -0.35
C ARG A 275 1.34 -3.85 -0.66
N ARG A 276 0.41 -4.81 -0.73
CA ARG A 276 -1.04 -4.53 -0.94
C ARG A 276 -1.64 -3.75 0.23
N ALA A 277 -1.34 -4.16 1.46
CA ALA A 277 -1.80 -3.46 2.66
C ALA A 277 -1.29 -2.00 2.67
N ALA A 278 -0.02 -1.79 2.38
CA ALA A 278 0.58 -0.46 2.30
C ALA A 278 -0.10 0.41 1.23
N TYR A 279 -0.37 -0.13 0.05
CA TYR A 279 -1.06 0.59 -1.02
C TYR A 279 -2.47 1.04 -0.60
N LEU A 280 -3.27 0.15 0.00
CA LEU A 280 -4.60 0.46 0.52
C LEU A 280 -4.55 1.57 1.58
N ILE A 281 -3.61 1.47 2.52
CA ILE A 281 -3.44 2.47 3.58
C ILE A 281 -3.07 3.83 3.00
N MET A 282 -2.08 3.89 2.10
CA MET A 282 -1.70 5.15 1.45
C MET A 282 -2.85 5.74 0.64
N GLY A 283 -3.59 4.92 -0.12
CA GLY A 283 -4.76 5.35 -0.88
C GLY A 283 -5.85 5.96 0.02
N ALA A 284 -6.17 5.29 1.13
CA ALA A 284 -7.15 5.77 2.10
C ALA A 284 -6.77 7.14 2.67
N LEU A 285 -5.56 7.26 3.20
CA LEU A 285 -5.07 8.49 3.81
C LEU A 285 -4.97 9.63 2.78
N ARG A 286 -4.66 9.32 1.53
CA ARG A 286 -4.60 10.33 0.46
C ARG A 286 -5.96 10.83 0.02
N SER A 287 -6.96 9.95 -0.05
CA SER A 287 -8.34 10.33 -0.40
C SER A 287 -8.95 11.35 0.58
N GLU A 288 -8.49 11.34 1.83
CA GLU A 288 -8.88 12.29 2.88
C GLU A 288 -8.08 13.61 2.86
N GLY A 289 -7.06 13.72 1.99
CA GLY A 289 -6.17 14.88 1.94
C GLY A 289 -5.28 15.04 3.18
N ILE A 290 -5.03 13.94 3.91
CA ILE A 290 -4.13 13.94 5.08
C ILE A 290 -2.71 13.49 4.74
N LEU A 291 -2.40 13.23 3.47
CA LEU A 291 -1.04 13.02 2.96
C LEU A 291 -0.55 14.17 2.09
#